data_AF-A0A2J8WFD7-F1
#
_entry.id   AF-A0A2J8WFD7-F1
#
_cell.length_a   1.000
_cell.length_b   1.000
_cell.length_c   1.000
_cell.angle_alpha   90.00
_cell.angle_beta   90.00
_cell.angle_gamma   90.00
#
_symmetry.space_group_name_H-M   'P 1'
#
loop_
_entity.id
_entity.type
_entity.pdbx_description
1 polymer ?
#
loop_
_entity_poly.entity_id
_entity_poly.type
_entity_poly.pdbx_seq_one_letter_code
_entity_poly.pdbx_strand_id
1 'polypeptide(L)'
;MKLVLPSALPAELARVIVLDTDVTFASDISALWALFAHFSGVILLRLDRLRQAGWEQMWRLTARRELLTLPATSLADQDIFNAVIKEHPGLVRRLPCVWNVQLSDHTLAERCYSEASDLKVIHWNSPKKLRVKNKHVEFFRNFYLTFLGYDGNLLRRELFVCPSQPPPGAEQLQQALAQLDEEDPCFEFRQQQLTVHRVHVTFLPHEPPPPRPHDVTLVAQLSMDRLQMLEALCRHWPGPMSLALYLTDAEAQQFLHFVEASPVLAARQDVAYHVVYREGPLYPVNQLRNVALAQALTPYVFLSDIDFLPAYSLYNYLRASIEQLGLGSQRKAALVVPAFETLRYRFSFPHSKVELLALLDAGALYTFRYHEWPRGHAPTDYARWREAQAPYRVQWAADYEPYVVVPRDCPRYDPRFVGFGWNKVAHIVELDAQEYELLVLPEAFTIHLPHAPSLDISRFRSSPTYRDCLQALKDEFHQDLSRHHGAAALKYLPALQQPQSPARG
;
A
#
# COMPACT_ATOMS: atom_id res chain seq x y z
N MET A 1 -29.09 10.59 -1.43
CA MET A 1 -28.58 10.90 -0.05
C MET A 1 -28.77 12.36 0.33
N LYS A 2 -28.82 13.29 -0.62
CA LYS A 2 -28.78 14.73 -0.34
C LYS A 2 -30.01 15.26 0.42
N LEU A 3 -31.16 14.61 0.25
CA LEU A 3 -32.45 14.98 0.88
C LEU A 3 -32.44 14.91 2.42
N VAL A 4 -31.65 14.00 3.00
CA VAL A 4 -31.61 13.76 4.45
C VAL A 4 -30.51 14.53 5.18
N LEU A 5 -29.69 15.31 4.47
CA LEU A 5 -28.57 16.03 5.08
C LEU A 5 -28.98 16.96 6.23
N PRO A 6 -30.13 17.69 6.16
CA PRO A 6 -30.58 18.51 7.29
C PRO A 6 -30.84 17.71 8.58
N SER A 7 -31.29 16.45 8.49
CA SER A 7 -31.52 15.60 9.67
C SER A 7 -30.31 14.74 10.04
N ALA A 8 -29.44 14.41 9.08
CA ALA A 8 -28.29 13.53 9.28
C ALA A 8 -27.05 14.27 9.83
N LEU A 9 -26.89 15.55 9.50
CA LEU A 9 -25.78 16.37 9.99
C LEU A 9 -26.11 17.00 11.35
N PRO A 10 -25.09 17.30 12.19
CA PRO A 10 -25.30 17.87 13.52
C PRO A 10 -26.18 19.12 13.53
N ALA A 11 -26.95 19.32 14.61
CA ALA A 11 -27.96 20.37 14.70
C ALA A 11 -27.35 21.79 14.74
N GLU A 12 -26.15 21.90 15.30
CA GLU A 12 -25.33 23.10 15.37
C GLU A 12 -24.75 23.53 14.01
N LEU A 13 -24.65 22.59 13.06
CA LEU A 13 -24.16 22.90 11.72
C LEU A 13 -25.24 23.63 10.94
N ALA A 14 -25.03 24.92 10.67
CA ALA A 14 -25.99 25.76 9.95
C ALA A 14 -25.87 25.68 8.42
N ARG A 15 -24.68 25.37 7.90
CA ARG A 15 -24.32 25.55 6.49
C ARG A 15 -23.42 24.43 6.01
N VAL A 16 -23.66 23.94 4.79
CA VAL A 16 -22.79 22.96 4.13
C VAL A 16 -22.80 23.19 2.61
N ILE A 17 -21.65 22.96 1.97
CA ILE A 17 -21.52 22.82 0.52
C ILE A 17 -21.62 21.34 0.19
N VAL A 18 -22.57 20.96 -0.66
CA VAL A 18 -22.70 19.58 -1.13
C VAL A 18 -22.20 19.51 -2.56
N LEU A 19 -21.17 18.69 -2.77
CA LEU A 19 -20.50 18.50 -4.06
C LEU A 19 -20.69 17.06 -4.52
N ASP A 20 -20.82 16.87 -5.83
CA ASP A 20 -20.73 15.54 -6.43
C ASP A 20 -19.24 15.12 -6.49
N THR A 21 -18.97 13.82 -6.46
CA THR A 21 -17.59 13.30 -6.46
C THR A 21 -16.90 13.42 -7.82
N ASP A 22 -17.66 13.74 -8.86
CA ASP A 22 -17.23 13.92 -10.24
C ASP A 22 -17.22 15.41 -10.64
N VAL A 23 -16.80 16.27 -9.70
CA VAL A 23 -16.53 17.69 -9.96
C VAL A 23 -15.04 18.00 -9.87
N THR A 24 -14.61 19.00 -10.62
CA THR A 24 -13.23 19.53 -10.58
C THR A 24 -13.28 21.04 -10.36
N PHE A 25 -12.57 21.52 -9.35
CA PHE A 25 -12.45 22.95 -9.07
C PHE A 25 -11.34 23.57 -9.90
N ALA A 26 -11.67 24.67 -10.58
CA ALA A 26 -10.74 25.51 -11.33
C ALA A 26 -10.46 26.86 -10.64
N SER A 27 -11.05 27.07 -9.46
CA SER A 27 -10.88 28.29 -8.67
C SER A 27 -10.92 27.99 -7.17
N ASP A 28 -10.46 28.95 -6.38
CA ASP A 28 -10.56 28.89 -4.92
C ASP A 28 -12.03 28.77 -4.46
N ILE A 29 -12.31 27.70 -3.69
CA ILE A 29 -13.63 27.44 -3.11
C ILE A 29 -14.01 28.51 -2.07
N SER A 30 -13.06 29.29 -1.55
CA SER A 30 -13.34 30.43 -0.66
C SER A 30 -14.27 31.46 -1.33
N ALA A 31 -14.18 31.65 -2.66
CA ALA A 31 -15.08 32.53 -3.39
C ALA A 31 -16.53 31.99 -3.39
N LEU A 32 -16.72 30.67 -3.37
CA LEU A 32 -18.04 30.05 -3.20
C LEU A 32 -18.56 30.24 -1.77
N TRP A 33 -17.66 30.21 -0.77
CA TRP A 33 -18.00 30.54 0.62
C TRP A 33 -18.30 32.03 0.83
N ALA A 34 -17.62 32.92 0.11
CA ALA A 34 -17.89 34.36 0.11
C ALA A 34 -19.24 34.66 -0.55
N LEU A 35 -19.62 33.88 -1.57
CA LEU A 35 -21.01 33.84 -2.00
C LEU A 35 -21.87 33.46 -0.80
N PHE A 36 -21.63 32.38 -0.06
CA PHE A 36 -22.40 32.04 1.17
C PHE A 36 -22.61 33.19 2.18
N ALA A 37 -21.67 34.15 2.28
CA ALA A 37 -21.77 35.34 3.15
C ALA A 37 -22.80 36.38 2.65
N HIS A 38 -23.09 36.41 1.36
CA HIS A 38 -24.03 37.34 0.74
C HIS A 38 -25.19 36.64 -0.01
N PHE A 39 -24.96 35.52 -0.71
CA PHE A 39 -25.84 34.79 -1.62
C PHE A 39 -25.59 33.25 -1.70
N SER A 40 -26.63 32.40 -1.87
CA SER A 40 -26.56 30.90 -1.76
C SER A 40 -26.58 30.10 -3.10
N GLY A 41 -25.66 29.14 -3.35
CA GLY A 41 -25.82 27.93 -4.21
C GLY A 41 -24.55 27.17 -4.73
N VAL A 42 -24.71 26.09 -5.54
CA VAL A 42 -24.00 24.76 -5.50
C VAL A 42 -24.42 24.00 -4.27
N ILE A 43 -25.57 23.30 -4.36
CA ILE A 43 -26.46 22.91 -3.24
C ILE A 43 -25.89 23.38 -1.88
N LEU A 44 -25.92 24.71 -1.69
CA LEU A 44 -25.47 25.33 -0.46
C LEU A 44 -26.66 25.20 0.46
N LEU A 45 -26.63 24.18 1.29
CA LEU A 45 -27.74 23.92 2.18
C LEU A 45 -27.60 24.86 3.38
N ARG A 46 -28.60 25.74 3.52
CA ARG A 46 -28.91 26.41 4.78
C ARG A 46 -29.67 25.43 5.66
N LEU A 47 -28.93 24.54 6.33
CA LEU A 47 -29.50 23.46 7.15
C LEU A 47 -30.43 24.04 8.22
N ASP A 48 -30.04 25.15 8.83
CA ASP A 48 -30.86 25.91 9.79
C ASP A 48 -32.24 26.30 9.22
N ARG A 49 -32.24 26.90 8.02
CA ARG A 49 -33.48 27.35 7.35
C ARG A 49 -34.31 26.18 6.85
N LEU A 50 -33.67 25.13 6.34
CA LEU A 50 -34.36 23.93 5.87
C LEU A 50 -35.04 23.18 7.02
N ARG A 51 -34.38 23.07 8.18
CA ARG A 51 -34.98 22.52 9.40
C ARG A 51 -36.18 23.36 9.85
N GLN A 52 -36.03 24.69 9.91
CA GLN A 52 -37.12 25.62 10.27
C GLN A 52 -38.30 25.55 9.30
N ALA A 53 -38.04 25.39 8.01
CA ALA A 53 -39.06 25.29 6.97
C ALA A 53 -39.73 23.90 6.89
N GLY A 54 -39.38 22.95 7.76
CA GLY A 54 -39.96 21.60 7.75
C GLY A 54 -39.55 20.78 6.54
N TRP A 55 -38.32 20.96 6.03
CA TRP A 55 -37.82 20.30 4.82
C TRP A 55 -38.06 18.79 4.79
N GLU A 56 -37.81 18.09 5.91
CA GLU A 56 -37.98 16.63 5.99
C GLU A 56 -39.41 16.19 5.68
N GLN A 57 -40.40 16.92 6.19
CA GLN A 57 -41.80 16.64 5.91
C GLN A 57 -42.13 17.00 4.46
N MET A 58 -41.66 18.15 3.98
CA MET A 58 -41.90 18.66 2.63
C MET A 58 -41.46 17.68 1.56
N TRP A 59 -40.18 17.28 1.54
CA TRP A 59 -39.69 16.39 0.48
C TRP A 59 -40.30 14.99 0.57
N ARG A 60 -40.61 14.48 1.77
CA ARG A 60 -41.26 13.17 1.94
C ARG A 60 -42.67 13.16 1.38
N LEU A 61 -43.43 14.22 1.61
CA LEU A 61 -44.78 14.38 1.06
C LEU A 61 -44.74 14.49 -0.47
N THR A 62 -43.86 15.34 -1.00
CA THR A 62 -43.66 15.47 -2.45
C THR A 62 -43.24 14.13 -3.07
N ALA A 63 -42.24 13.44 -2.50
CA ALA A 63 -41.80 12.14 -3.00
C ALA A 63 -42.90 11.08 -2.99
N ARG A 64 -43.69 10.98 -1.91
CA ARG A 64 -44.85 10.07 -1.86
C ARG A 64 -45.84 10.39 -2.97
N ARG A 65 -46.13 11.67 -3.23
CA ARG A 65 -47.07 12.07 -4.27
C ARG A 65 -46.55 11.79 -5.68
N GLU A 66 -45.29 12.14 -5.98
CA GLU A 66 -44.71 11.89 -7.31
C GLU A 66 -44.65 10.39 -7.63
N LEU A 67 -44.36 9.54 -6.63
CA LEU A 67 -44.34 8.08 -6.77
C LEU A 67 -45.73 7.44 -6.94
N LEU A 68 -46.83 8.18 -6.74
CA LEU A 68 -48.16 7.70 -7.13
C LEU A 68 -48.37 7.75 -8.65
N THR A 69 -47.68 8.66 -9.33
CA THR A 69 -47.83 8.92 -10.77
C THR A 69 -46.66 8.41 -11.60
N LEU A 70 -45.49 8.24 -10.99
CA LEU A 70 -44.26 7.78 -11.64
C LEU A 70 -43.85 6.42 -11.06
N PRO A 71 -43.60 5.40 -11.90
CA PRO A 71 -43.19 4.07 -11.42
C PRO A 71 -41.81 4.08 -10.74
N ALA A 72 -40.94 5.04 -11.09
CA ALA A 72 -39.67 5.33 -10.42
C ALA A 72 -39.22 6.77 -10.76
N THR A 73 -38.31 7.32 -9.96
CA THR A 73 -37.58 8.55 -10.33
C THR A 73 -36.44 8.22 -11.30
N SER A 74 -36.19 9.10 -12.27
CA SER A 74 -35.15 8.92 -13.29
C SER A 74 -33.79 9.44 -12.83
N LEU A 75 -33.78 10.49 -12.00
CA LEU A 75 -32.57 11.13 -11.45
C LEU A 75 -32.55 11.10 -9.91
N ALA A 76 -33.19 10.09 -9.31
CA ALA A 76 -33.20 9.84 -7.88
C ALA A 76 -33.59 11.07 -7.04
N ASP A 77 -32.65 11.65 -6.28
CA ASP A 77 -32.90 12.79 -5.41
C ASP A 77 -33.12 14.10 -6.18
N GLN A 78 -32.53 14.27 -7.37
CA GLN A 78 -32.66 15.48 -8.18
C GLN A 78 -34.11 15.71 -8.64
N ASP A 79 -34.85 14.66 -8.98
CA ASP A 79 -36.27 14.78 -9.37
C ASP A 79 -37.12 15.30 -8.22
N ILE A 80 -36.87 14.80 -7.00
CA ILE A 80 -37.58 15.23 -5.79
C ILE A 80 -37.23 16.68 -5.44
N PHE A 81 -35.94 17.06 -5.51
CA PHE A 81 -35.56 18.47 -5.34
C PHE A 81 -36.27 19.38 -6.34
N ASN A 82 -36.30 19.00 -7.62
CA ASN A 82 -36.94 19.79 -8.66
C ASN A 82 -38.46 19.90 -8.44
N ALA A 83 -39.12 18.82 -8.02
CA ALA A 83 -40.54 18.82 -7.69
C ALA A 83 -40.83 19.76 -6.51
N VAL A 84 -40.08 19.67 -5.41
CA VAL A 84 -40.24 20.57 -4.26
C VAL A 84 -39.98 22.03 -4.65
N ILE A 85 -38.93 22.30 -5.43
CA ILE A 85 -38.59 23.65 -5.90
C ILE A 85 -39.68 24.22 -6.82
N LYS A 86 -40.31 23.37 -7.64
CA LYS A 86 -41.43 23.79 -8.51
C LYS A 86 -42.63 24.27 -7.68
N GLU A 87 -42.89 23.63 -6.54
CA GLU A 87 -43.97 24.01 -5.61
C GLU A 87 -43.59 25.19 -4.71
N HIS A 88 -42.31 25.27 -4.35
CA HIS A 88 -41.77 26.25 -3.42
C HIS A 88 -40.57 26.99 -4.01
N PRO A 89 -40.77 27.83 -5.06
CA PRO A 89 -39.67 28.46 -5.78
C PRO A 89 -38.83 29.42 -4.92
N GLY A 90 -39.39 29.95 -3.82
CA GLY A 90 -38.66 30.79 -2.87
C GLY A 90 -37.58 30.07 -2.05
N LEU A 91 -37.52 28.74 -2.10
CA LEU A 91 -36.50 27.96 -1.40
C LEU A 91 -35.14 27.96 -2.12
N VAL A 92 -35.12 28.27 -3.42
CA VAL A 92 -33.90 28.22 -4.23
C VAL A 92 -33.44 29.60 -4.62
N ARG A 93 -32.12 29.81 -4.51
CA ARG A 93 -31.43 30.91 -5.18
C ARG A 93 -30.56 30.33 -6.27
N ARG A 94 -30.65 30.90 -7.47
CA ARG A 94 -29.85 30.45 -8.62
C ARG A 94 -28.46 31.04 -8.52
N LEU A 95 -27.46 30.21 -8.78
CA LEU A 95 -26.09 30.66 -8.98
C LEU A 95 -25.76 30.92 -10.44
N PRO A 96 -24.71 31.73 -10.70
CA PRO A 96 -24.03 31.73 -11.98
C PRO A 96 -23.61 30.31 -12.36
N CYS A 97 -23.86 29.90 -13.60
CA CYS A 97 -23.64 28.52 -14.01
C CYS A 97 -22.15 28.13 -14.12
N VAL A 98 -21.21 29.08 -14.05
CA VAL A 98 -19.75 28.81 -13.90
C VAL A 98 -19.39 27.98 -12.67
N TRP A 99 -20.25 27.99 -11.64
CA TRP A 99 -20.10 27.18 -10.42
C TRP A 99 -20.64 25.75 -10.53
N ASN A 100 -21.21 25.38 -11.68
CA ASN A 100 -21.63 24.01 -11.98
C ASN A 100 -21.71 23.84 -13.51
N VAL A 101 -20.57 23.95 -14.19
CA VAL A 101 -20.50 23.78 -15.64
C VAL A 101 -20.69 22.31 -15.98
N GLN A 102 -21.90 21.96 -16.38
CA GLN A 102 -22.29 20.58 -16.68
C GLN A 102 -21.76 20.15 -18.04
N LEU A 103 -20.96 19.08 -18.06
CA LEU A 103 -20.44 18.44 -19.27
C LEU A 103 -21.28 17.20 -19.60
N SER A 104 -22.44 17.43 -20.23
CA SER A 104 -23.31 16.38 -20.74
C SER A 104 -23.57 16.49 -22.25
N ASP A 105 -24.04 15.41 -22.87
CA ASP A 105 -24.34 15.33 -24.30
C ASP A 105 -25.45 16.32 -24.75
N HIS A 106 -26.23 16.86 -23.80
CA HIS A 106 -27.39 17.71 -24.08
C HIS A 106 -27.31 19.11 -23.45
N THR A 107 -26.18 19.46 -22.81
CA THR A 107 -25.99 20.76 -22.16
C THR A 107 -25.10 21.67 -23.02
N LEU A 108 -25.55 22.91 -23.24
CA LEU A 108 -24.76 23.96 -23.91
C LEU A 108 -23.79 24.61 -22.94
N ALA A 109 -22.76 23.87 -22.53
CA ALA A 109 -21.76 24.31 -21.55
C ALA A 109 -21.07 25.62 -21.97
N GLU A 110 -20.83 25.80 -23.27
CA GLU A 110 -20.26 27.02 -23.86
C GLU A 110 -21.08 28.30 -23.63
N ARG A 111 -22.32 28.23 -23.14
CA ARG A 111 -23.08 29.44 -22.74
C ARG A 111 -22.72 29.93 -21.35
N CYS A 112 -22.01 29.13 -20.55
CA CYS A 112 -21.67 29.45 -19.17
C CYS A 112 -20.33 30.17 -19.02
N TYR A 113 -19.48 30.15 -20.04
CA TYR A 113 -18.14 30.74 -19.99
C TYR A 113 -17.76 31.25 -21.38
N SER A 114 -16.96 32.32 -21.44
CA SER A 114 -16.41 32.83 -22.70
C SER A 114 -14.97 32.35 -22.89
N GLU A 115 -14.21 32.35 -21.80
CA GLU A 115 -12.82 31.88 -21.74
C GLU A 115 -12.63 30.81 -20.66
N ALA A 116 -11.53 30.06 -20.73
CA ALA A 116 -11.24 29.01 -19.75
C ALA A 116 -11.04 29.55 -18.31
N SER A 117 -10.60 30.80 -18.17
CA SER A 117 -10.41 31.52 -16.89
C SER A 117 -11.73 31.80 -16.15
N ASP A 118 -12.86 31.79 -16.86
CA ASP A 118 -14.19 32.00 -16.28
C ASP A 118 -14.67 30.78 -15.49
N LEU A 119 -14.16 29.58 -15.81
CA LEU A 119 -14.57 28.32 -15.20
C LEU A 119 -14.23 28.30 -13.71
N LYS A 120 -15.20 27.90 -12.88
CA LYS A 120 -15.02 27.75 -11.42
C LYS A 120 -15.14 26.29 -10.99
N VAL A 121 -16.20 25.62 -11.43
CA VAL A 121 -16.42 24.19 -11.16
C VAL A 121 -16.91 23.50 -12.42
N ILE A 122 -16.19 22.45 -12.81
CA ILE A 122 -16.52 21.58 -13.94
C ILE A 122 -17.18 20.33 -13.38
N HIS A 123 -18.34 19.95 -13.90
CA HIS A 123 -19.10 18.78 -13.45
C HIS A 123 -19.19 17.75 -14.57
N TRP A 124 -18.58 16.59 -14.33
CA TRP A 124 -18.48 15.47 -15.27
C TRP A 124 -19.72 14.58 -15.24
N ASN A 125 -20.91 15.18 -15.38
CA ASN A 125 -22.20 14.53 -15.16
C ASN A 125 -22.63 13.54 -16.26
N SER A 126 -21.97 13.50 -17.42
CA SER A 126 -22.24 12.50 -18.45
C SER A 126 -21.75 11.10 -18.03
N PRO A 127 -22.50 10.02 -18.36
CA PRO A 127 -21.97 8.65 -18.29
C PRO A 127 -20.71 8.45 -19.13
N LYS A 128 -20.53 9.24 -20.19
CA LYS A 128 -19.34 9.20 -21.06
C LYS A 128 -18.12 9.87 -20.44
N LYS A 129 -18.29 10.62 -19.33
CA LYS A 129 -17.24 11.35 -18.61
C LYS A 129 -16.34 12.15 -19.56
N LEU A 130 -15.07 11.78 -19.71
CA LEU A 130 -14.09 12.46 -20.57
C LEU A 130 -14.37 12.30 -22.08
N ARG A 131 -15.29 11.43 -22.49
CA ARG A 131 -15.59 11.14 -23.91
C ARG A 131 -16.75 11.98 -24.46
N VAL A 132 -17.24 12.96 -23.71
CA VAL A 132 -18.29 13.89 -24.17
C VAL A 132 -17.74 14.77 -25.29
N LYS A 133 -18.48 14.90 -26.39
CA LYS A 133 -18.12 15.81 -27.49
C LYS A 133 -18.45 17.24 -27.08
N ASN A 134 -17.45 18.10 -26.95
CA ASN A 134 -17.64 19.54 -26.74
C ASN A 134 -16.53 20.35 -27.44
N LYS A 135 -16.75 21.65 -27.61
CA LYS A 135 -15.82 22.55 -28.33
C LYS A 135 -14.42 22.63 -27.69
N HIS A 136 -14.32 22.45 -26.38
CA HIS A 136 -13.10 22.61 -25.59
C HIS A 136 -12.63 21.28 -24.95
N VAL A 137 -12.89 20.15 -25.63
CA VAL A 137 -12.78 18.81 -25.02
C VAL A 137 -11.35 18.49 -24.61
N GLU A 138 -10.37 18.92 -25.41
CA GLU A 138 -8.95 18.76 -25.10
C GLU A 138 -8.54 19.53 -23.84
N PHE A 139 -9.04 20.77 -23.66
CA PHE A 139 -8.78 21.54 -22.44
C PHE A 139 -9.34 20.82 -21.21
N PHE A 140 -10.62 20.45 -21.24
CA PHE A 140 -11.26 19.78 -20.11
C PHE A 140 -10.57 18.46 -19.77
N ARG A 141 -10.25 17.65 -20.80
CA ARG A 141 -9.56 16.38 -20.63
C ARG A 141 -8.18 16.57 -20.01
N ASN A 142 -7.38 17.49 -20.53
CA ASN A 142 -6.04 17.76 -20.01
C ASN A 142 -6.11 18.29 -18.57
N PHE A 143 -7.06 19.16 -18.27
CA PHE A 143 -7.29 19.67 -16.92
C PHE A 143 -7.61 18.56 -15.93
N TYR A 144 -8.56 17.68 -16.26
CA TYR A 144 -8.88 16.51 -15.42
C TYR A 144 -7.69 15.56 -15.24
N LEU A 145 -6.96 15.27 -16.32
CA LEU A 145 -5.77 14.42 -16.26
C LEU A 145 -4.66 15.06 -15.41
N THR A 146 -4.59 16.38 -15.37
CA THR A 146 -3.65 17.07 -14.47
C THR A 146 -4.01 16.74 -13.02
N PHE A 147 -5.27 16.91 -12.60
CA PHE A 147 -5.74 16.54 -11.26
C PHE A 147 -5.51 15.07 -10.91
N LEU A 148 -5.72 14.15 -11.85
CA LEU A 148 -5.41 12.73 -11.63
C LEU A 148 -3.91 12.44 -11.50
N GLY A 149 -3.06 13.25 -12.13
CA GLY A 149 -1.61 13.14 -12.07
C GLY A 149 -0.95 13.92 -10.94
N TYR A 150 -1.71 14.70 -10.15
CA TYR A 150 -1.15 15.46 -9.03
C TYR A 150 -0.60 14.51 -7.97
N ASP A 151 0.61 14.81 -7.49
CA ASP A 151 1.17 14.17 -6.32
C ASP A 151 0.45 14.68 -5.06
N GLY A 152 -0.29 13.79 -4.39
CA GLY A 152 -1.01 14.13 -3.17
C GLY A 152 -0.10 14.58 -2.02
N ASN A 153 1.19 14.27 -2.05
CA ASN A 153 2.15 14.75 -1.05
C ASN A 153 2.33 16.27 -1.11
N LEU A 154 2.07 16.92 -2.26
CA LEU A 154 2.07 18.38 -2.35
C LEU A 154 1.04 19.03 -1.40
N LEU A 155 -0.06 18.34 -1.12
CA LEU A 155 -1.13 18.82 -0.23
C LEU A 155 -0.81 18.62 1.26
N ARG A 156 0.26 17.89 1.59
CA ARG A 156 0.74 17.74 2.98
C ARG A 156 1.62 18.91 3.41
N ARG A 157 2.18 19.65 2.46
CA ARG A 157 2.87 20.90 2.74
C ARG A 157 1.80 21.94 3.08
N GLU A 158 2.01 22.72 4.14
CA GLU A 158 1.16 23.88 4.40
C GLU A 158 1.36 24.89 3.27
N LEU A 159 0.57 24.76 2.19
CA LEU A 159 0.56 25.71 1.08
C LEU A 159 0.05 27.09 1.52
N PHE A 160 -0.71 27.12 2.62
CA PHE A 160 -1.22 28.31 3.28
C PHE A 160 -1.01 28.16 4.79
N VAL A 161 -0.46 29.20 5.43
CA VAL A 161 -0.24 29.21 6.89
C VAL A 161 -1.60 29.14 7.59
N CYS A 162 -1.90 28.01 8.21
CA CYS A 162 -3.02 27.85 9.12
C CYS A 162 -2.45 27.73 10.53
N PRO A 163 -3.02 28.40 11.55
CA PRO A 163 -2.61 28.18 12.94
C PRO A 163 -3.12 26.79 13.40
N SER A 164 -2.42 25.74 12.98
CA SER A 164 -2.64 24.36 13.42
C SER A 164 -1.63 23.99 14.49
N GLN A 165 -2.05 23.17 15.46
CA GLN A 165 -1.07 22.50 16.32
C GLN A 165 -0.29 21.48 15.47
N PRO A 166 1.04 21.43 15.60
CA PRO A 166 1.83 20.44 14.88
C PRO A 166 1.42 19.02 15.33
N PRO A 167 1.40 18.04 14.42
CA PRO A 167 1.05 16.67 14.77
C PRO A 167 2.05 16.09 15.79
N PRO A 168 1.63 15.10 16.60
CA PRO A 168 2.50 14.44 17.57
C PRO A 168 3.78 13.90 16.89
N GLY A 169 4.95 14.21 17.45
CA GLY A 169 6.25 13.80 16.90
C GLY A 169 6.81 14.69 15.80
N ALA A 170 6.08 15.71 15.34
CA ALA A 170 6.57 16.64 14.33
C ALA A 170 7.83 17.40 14.78
N GLU A 171 7.88 17.83 16.05
CA GLU A 171 9.07 18.53 16.60
C GLU A 171 10.31 17.63 16.60
N GLN A 172 10.17 16.36 16.99
CA GLN A 172 11.26 15.38 17.00
C GLN A 172 11.75 15.10 15.58
N LEU A 173 10.82 14.92 14.64
CA LEU A 173 11.16 14.74 13.23
C LEU A 173 11.88 15.96 12.67
N GLN A 174 11.39 17.16 12.99
CA GLN A 174 11.99 18.41 12.50
C GLN A 174 13.38 18.64 13.09
N GLN A 175 13.60 18.27 14.35
CA GLN A 175 14.93 18.25 14.97
C GLN A 175 15.85 17.24 14.29
N ALA A 176 15.38 16.02 14.01
CA ALA A 176 16.16 15.00 13.33
C ALA A 176 16.53 15.41 11.89
N LEU A 177 15.59 16.01 11.15
CA LEU A 177 15.84 16.54 9.81
C LEU A 177 16.82 17.73 9.84
N ALA A 178 16.74 18.61 10.83
CA ALA A 178 17.66 19.74 10.99
C ALA A 178 19.08 19.32 11.38
N GLN A 179 19.26 18.10 11.90
CA GLN A 179 20.56 17.51 12.22
C GLN A 179 21.19 16.77 11.03
N LEU A 180 20.46 16.59 9.92
CA LEU A 180 21.04 15.99 8.73
C LEU A 180 22.06 16.94 8.09
N ASP A 181 23.24 16.41 7.81
CA ASP A 181 24.27 17.10 7.05
C ASP A 181 24.13 16.74 5.57
N GLU A 182 23.88 17.73 4.71
CA GLU A 182 23.76 17.52 3.26
C GLU A 182 25.08 17.06 2.61
N GLU A 183 26.21 17.28 3.29
CA GLU A 183 27.52 16.79 2.87
C GLU A 183 27.80 15.34 3.34
N ASP A 184 26.95 14.75 4.18
CA ASP A 184 27.03 13.34 4.58
C ASP A 184 26.90 12.45 3.33
N PRO A 185 27.90 11.60 3.02
CA PRO A 185 27.80 10.65 1.92
C PRO A 185 26.56 9.74 1.99
N CYS A 186 25.99 9.56 3.18
CA CYS A 186 24.82 8.74 3.46
C CYS A 186 23.53 9.53 3.61
N PHE A 187 23.54 10.82 3.28
CA PHE A 187 22.40 11.73 3.39
C PHE A 187 21.11 11.15 2.79
N GLU A 188 21.15 10.57 1.57
CA GLU A 188 19.95 9.99 0.93
C GLU A 188 19.32 8.86 1.76
N PHE A 189 20.14 8.00 2.38
CA PHE A 189 19.64 6.92 3.24
C PHE A 189 19.00 7.48 4.51
N ARG A 190 19.65 8.46 5.15
CA ARG A 190 19.16 9.09 6.38
C ARG A 190 17.88 9.88 6.14
N GLN A 191 17.83 10.63 5.05
CA GLN A 191 16.64 11.36 4.63
C GLN A 191 15.48 10.39 4.33
N GLN A 192 15.74 9.30 3.60
CA GLN A 192 14.71 8.30 3.32
C GLN A 192 14.22 7.61 4.60
N GLN A 193 15.12 7.32 5.55
CA GLN A 193 14.77 6.73 6.86
C GLN A 193 13.80 7.63 7.65
N LEU A 194 13.97 8.95 7.57
CA LEU A 194 13.12 9.92 8.26
C LEU A 194 11.83 10.28 7.49
N THR A 195 11.67 9.79 6.27
CA THR A 195 10.51 10.13 5.43
C THR A 195 9.23 9.52 6.00
N VAL A 196 8.27 10.38 6.37
CA VAL A 196 6.94 9.95 6.83
C VAL A 196 6.01 9.80 5.65
N HIS A 197 5.89 8.59 5.13
CA HIS A 197 5.03 8.30 3.98
C HIS A 197 3.53 8.48 4.28
N ARG A 198 2.77 8.94 3.27
CA ARG A 198 1.31 8.82 3.29
C ARG A 198 0.93 7.36 3.02
N VAL A 199 0.02 6.82 3.83
CA VAL A 199 -0.40 5.42 3.73
C VAL A 199 -1.92 5.33 3.71
N HIS A 200 -2.46 4.64 2.72
CA HIS A 200 -3.85 4.21 2.67
C HIS A 200 -3.93 2.73 3.03
N VAL A 201 -4.24 2.46 4.29
CA VAL A 201 -4.43 1.09 4.80
C VAL A 201 -5.75 0.53 4.27
N THR A 202 -5.75 -0.70 3.73
CA THR A 202 -6.95 -1.35 3.17
C THR A 202 -7.59 -0.48 2.09
N PHE A 203 -6.79 -0.19 1.06
CA PHE A 203 -7.17 0.61 -0.12
C PHE A 203 -8.37 0.03 -0.86
N LEU A 204 -8.52 -1.30 -0.86
CA LEU A 204 -9.68 -2.01 -1.40
C LEU A 204 -10.46 -2.68 -0.27
N PRO A 205 -11.76 -2.95 -0.48
CA PRO A 205 -12.57 -3.71 0.47
C PRO A 205 -11.91 -5.03 0.85
N HIS A 206 -11.80 -5.27 2.15
CA HIS A 206 -11.17 -6.45 2.72
C HIS A 206 -12.04 -6.98 3.84
N GLU A 207 -12.35 -8.27 3.79
CA GLU A 207 -13.08 -8.98 4.85
C GLU A 207 -12.14 -10.05 5.44
N PRO A 208 -11.54 -9.78 6.61
CA PRO A 208 -10.61 -10.73 7.19
C PRO A 208 -11.34 -12.00 7.61
N PRO A 209 -10.77 -13.19 7.36
CA PRO A 209 -11.37 -14.44 7.80
C PRO A 209 -11.45 -14.48 9.34
N PRO A 210 -12.38 -15.26 9.91
CA PRO A 210 -12.47 -15.40 11.36
C PRO A 210 -11.13 -15.93 11.92
N PRO A 211 -10.69 -15.43 13.09
CA PRO A 211 -9.39 -15.79 13.64
C PRO A 211 -9.33 -17.29 13.92
N ARG A 212 -8.30 -17.95 13.37
CA ARG A 212 -8.02 -19.37 13.61
C ARG A 212 -6.70 -19.53 14.35
N PRO A 213 -6.59 -20.51 15.27
CA PRO A 213 -5.30 -20.91 15.81
C PRO A 213 -4.35 -21.30 14.68
N HIS A 214 -3.09 -20.91 14.80
CA HIS A 214 -2.00 -21.26 13.88
C HIS A 214 -2.13 -20.72 12.45
N ASP A 215 -3.09 -19.82 12.18
CA ASP A 215 -3.27 -19.21 10.87
C ASP A 215 -2.06 -18.33 10.49
N VAL A 216 -1.81 -18.22 9.18
CA VAL A 216 -0.61 -17.56 8.65
C VAL A 216 -1.02 -16.53 7.57
N THR A 217 -0.64 -15.27 7.76
CA THR A 217 -0.78 -14.23 6.73
C THR A 217 0.51 -14.17 5.92
N LEU A 218 0.42 -14.24 4.59
CA LEU A 218 1.56 -13.91 3.74
C LEU A 218 1.73 -12.39 3.72
N VAL A 219 2.90 -11.93 4.13
CA VAL A 219 3.27 -10.51 4.17
C VAL A 219 4.30 -10.26 3.07
N ALA A 220 3.99 -9.36 2.15
CA ALA A 220 4.90 -8.95 1.09
C ALA A 220 4.71 -7.48 0.72
N GLN A 221 5.62 -6.98 -0.11
CA GLN A 221 5.58 -5.65 -0.68
C GLN A 221 5.83 -5.71 -2.18
N LEU A 222 5.33 -4.74 -2.92
CA LEU A 222 5.52 -4.63 -4.36
C LEU A 222 5.39 -3.19 -4.89
N SER A 223 5.84 -2.98 -6.12
CA SER A 223 5.61 -1.79 -6.93
C SER A 223 4.94 -2.17 -8.26
N MET A 224 4.60 -1.17 -9.07
CA MET A 224 3.91 -1.37 -10.36
C MET A 224 4.59 -2.38 -11.28
N ASP A 225 5.93 -2.44 -11.30
CA ASP A 225 6.71 -3.33 -12.17
C ASP A 225 6.64 -4.82 -11.77
N ARG A 226 5.94 -5.14 -10.69
CA ARG A 226 5.71 -6.50 -10.19
C ARG A 226 4.24 -6.90 -10.10
N LEU A 227 3.31 -6.07 -10.58
CA LEU A 227 1.88 -6.37 -10.51
C LEU A 227 1.51 -7.70 -11.16
N GLN A 228 2.20 -8.11 -12.24
CA GLN A 228 1.94 -9.38 -12.91
C GLN A 228 2.11 -10.61 -12.00
N MET A 229 2.90 -10.51 -10.92
CA MET A 229 3.14 -11.61 -10.00
C MET A 229 1.99 -11.82 -9.00
N LEU A 230 1.17 -10.79 -8.79
CA LEU A 230 0.13 -10.79 -7.77
C LEU A 230 -0.93 -11.87 -8.02
N GLU A 231 -1.38 -12.02 -9.26
CA GLU A 231 -2.37 -13.03 -9.62
C GLU A 231 -1.84 -14.46 -9.44
N ALA A 232 -0.58 -14.69 -9.80
CA ALA A 232 0.08 -15.98 -9.59
C ALA A 232 0.24 -16.28 -8.09
N LEU A 233 0.70 -15.30 -7.30
CA LEU A 233 0.84 -15.47 -5.85
C LEU A 233 -0.49 -15.80 -5.18
N CYS A 234 -1.58 -15.14 -5.58
CA CYS A 234 -2.93 -15.43 -5.07
C CYS A 234 -3.43 -16.84 -5.43
N ARG A 235 -2.97 -17.43 -6.54
CA ARG A 235 -3.28 -18.83 -6.88
C ARG A 235 -2.49 -19.82 -6.02
N HIS A 236 -1.25 -19.49 -5.67
CA HIS A 236 -0.37 -20.34 -4.89
C HIS A 236 -0.65 -20.27 -3.39
N TRP A 237 -1.13 -19.12 -2.90
CA TRP A 237 -1.40 -18.90 -1.49
C TRP A 237 -2.91 -18.76 -1.23
N PRO A 238 -3.58 -19.82 -0.75
CA PRO A 238 -5.01 -19.77 -0.45
C PRO A 238 -5.35 -19.11 0.89
N GLY A 239 -4.34 -18.75 1.69
CA GLY A 239 -4.52 -18.07 2.98
C GLY A 239 -4.58 -16.55 2.87
N PRO A 240 -4.79 -15.85 3.99
CA PRO A 240 -4.85 -14.39 4.01
C PRO A 240 -3.51 -13.77 3.61
N MET A 241 -3.57 -12.56 3.06
CA MET A 241 -2.39 -11.81 2.61
C MET A 241 -2.48 -10.36 3.08
N SER A 242 -1.33 -9.76 3.41
CA SER A 242 -1.19 -8.33 3.62
C SER A 242 -0.06 -7.81 2.73
N LEU A 243 -0.41 -6.88 1.84
CA LEU A 243 0.46 -6.42 0.76
C LEU A 243 0.61 -4.90 0.78
N ALA A 244 1.84 -4.42 0.93
CA ALA A 244 2.15 -3.00 0.81
C ALA A 244 2.57 -2.64 -0.63
N LEU A 245 1.85 -1.73 -1.26
CA LEU A 245 2.12 -1.28 -2.63
C LEU A 245 2.75 0.10 -2.63
N TYR A 246 3.93 0.23 -3.23
CA TYR A 246 4.63 1.51 -3.37
C TYR A 246 4.25 2.20 -4.68
N LEU A 247 3.29 3.12 -4.64
CA LEU A 247 2.60 3.67 -5.82
C LEU A 247 2.50 5.20 -5.75
N THR A 248 2.44 5.85 -6.91
CA THR A 248 1.91 7.22 -7.03
C THR A 248 0.38 7.25 -6.95
N ASP A 249 -0.23 8.42 -6.79
CA ASP A 249 -1.69 8.56 -6.82
C ASP A 249 -2.32 8.04 -8.12
N ALA A 250 -1.71 8.34 -9.26
CA ALA A 250 -2.16 7.86 -10.55
C ALA A 250 -2.05 6.33 -10.67
N GLU A 251 -0.96 5.75 -10.16
CA GLU A 251 -0.76 4.29 -10.15
C GLU A 251 -1.74 3.58 -9.20
N ALA A 252 -2.10 4.19 -8.07
CA ALA A 252 -3.13 3.64 -7.17
C ALA A 252 -4.50 3.51 -7.87
N GLN A 253 -4.87 4.48 -8.71
CA GLN A 253 -6.07 4.39 -9.53
C GLN A 253 -5.96 3.29 -10.60
N GLN A 254 -4.80 3.13 -11.24
CA GLN A 254 -4.58 2.04 -12.19
C GLN A 254 -4.64 0.67 -11.50
N PHE A 255 -4.12 0.58 -10.27
CA PHE A 255 -4.14 -0.63 -9.47
C PHE A 255 -5.57 -1.09 -9.13
N LEU A 256 -6.47 -0.16 -8.79
CA LEU A 256 -7.90 -0.47 -8.59
C LEU A 256 -8.48 -1.19 -9.82
N HIS A 257 -8.30 -0.61 -11.01
CA HIS A 257 -8.81 -1.20 -12.25
C HIS A 257 -8.15 -2.55 -12.56
N PHE A 258 -6.87 -2.72 -12.22
CA PHE A 258 -6.17 -3.99 -12.39
C PHE A 258 -6.77 -5.12 -11.54
N VAL A 259 -7.10 -4.83 -10.28
CA VAL A 259 -7.74 -5.81 -9.39
C VAL A 259 -9.16 -6.14 -9.86
N GLU A 260 -9.96 -5.12 -10.20
CA GLU A 260 -11.34 -5.31 -10.69
C GLU A 260 -11.40 -6.12 -12.00
N ALA A 261 -10.40 -5.95 -12.88
CA ALA A 261 -10.34 -6.66 -14.15
C ALA A 261 -9.88 -8.13 -14.02
N SER A 262 -9.24 -8.52 -12.92
CA SER A 262 -8.78 -9.89 -12.69
C SER A 262 -9.83 -10.70 -11.94
N PRO A 263 -10.41 -11.77 -12.54
CA PRO A 263 -11.38 -12.63 -11.84
C PRO A 263 -10.79 -13.31 -10.60
N VAL A 264 -9.48 -13.55 -10.57
CA VAL A 264 -8.80 -14.16 -9.42
C VAL A 264 -8.70 -13.16 -8.29
N LEU A 265 -8.22 -11.95 -8.56
CA LEU A 265 -8.02 -10.95 -7.51
C LEU A 265 -9.36 -10.42 -6.98
N ALA A 266 -10.31 -10.13 -7.86
CA ALA A 266 -11.64 -9.66 -7.46
C ALA A 266 -12.43 -10.67 -6.62
N ALA A 267 -12.12 -11.98 -6.73
CA ALA A 267 -12.75 -13.03 -5.92
C ALA A 267 -12.14 -13.19 -4.52
N ARG A 268 -10.94 -12.63 -4.27
CA ARG A 268 -10.21 -12.79 -3.01
C ARG A 268 -10.52 -11.64 -2.05
N GLN A 269 -11.33 -11.92 -1.02
CA GLN A 269 -11.69 -10.93 0.01
C GLN A 269 -10.71 -10.89 1.19
N ASP A 270 -9.85 -11.90 1.30
CA ASP A 270 -8.86 -12.10 2.37
C ASP A 270 -7.47 -11.52 2.04
N VAL A 271 -7.37 -10.70 0.99
CA VAL A 271 -6.15 -9.99 0.61
C VAL A 271 -6.30 -8.51 0.96
N ALA A 272 -5.47 -8.03 1.88
CA ALA A 272 -5.41 -6.62 2.25
C ALA A 272 -4.35 -5.90 1.43
N TYR A 273 -4.77 -4.85 0.71
CA TYR A 273 -3.89 -3.98 -0.09
C TYR A 273 -3.68 -2.65 0.63
N HIS A 274 -2.44 -2.30 0.94
CA HIS A 274 -2.07 -1.05 1.61
C HIS A 274 -1.22 -0.19 0.68
N VAL A 275 -1.74 0.95 0.23
CA VAL A 275 -0.98 1.84 -0.66
C VAL A 275 -0.09 2.75 0.17
N VAL A 276 1.21 2.65 -0.02
CA VAL A 276 2.22 3.57 0.51
C VAL A 276 2.63 4.49 -0.64
N TYR A 277 2.35 5.78 -0.50
CA TYR A 277 2.56 6.71 -1.60
C TYR A 277 4.03 7.03 -1.78
N ARG A 278 4.45 7.04 -3.05
CA ARG A 278 5.85 7.21 -3.46
C ARG A 278 6.40 8.55 -3.00
N GLU A 279 7.51 8.53 -2.28
CA GLU A 279 8.19 9.71 -1.74
C GLU A 279 9.68 9.41 -1.51
N GLY A 280 10.56 10.26 -2.06
CA GLY A 280 12.01 10.10 -1.95
C GLY A 280 12.65 9.24 -3.05
N PRO A 281 14.00 9.22 -3.12
CA PRO A 281 14.75 8.65 -4.23
C PRO A 281 15.06 7.15 -4.09
N LEU A 282 14.91 6.57 -2.90
CA LEU A 282 15.27 5.18 -2.58
C LEU A 282 14.03 4.37 -2.26
N TYR A 283 14.00 3.08 -2.64
CA TYR A 283 12.87 2.22 -2.37
C TYR A 283 12.79 1.87 -0.87
N PRO A 284 11.72 2.24 -0.13
CA PRO A 284 11.68 2.10 1.33
C PRO A 284 11.24 0.68 1.75
N VAL A 285 11.98 -0.35 1.29
CA VAL A 285 11.60 -1.78 1.38
C VAL A 285 11.17 -2.22 2.78
N ASN A 286 11.92 -1.85 3.82
CA ASN A 286 11.65 -2.25 5.19
C ASN A 286 10.44 -1.52 5.78
N GLN A 287 10.23 -0.24 5.40
CA GLN A 287 9.02 0.49 5.78
C GLN A 287 7.77 -0.16 5.15
N LEU A 288 7.84 -0.58 3.88
CA LEU A 288 6.74 -1.28 3.21
C LEU A 288 6.41 -2.61 3.90
N ARG A 289 7.44 -3.41 4.22
CA ARG A 289 7.28 -4.64 5.00
C ARG A 289 6.63 -4.38 6.35
N ASN A 290 7.05 -3.33 7.05
CA ASN A 290 6.46 -2.94 8.34
C ASN A 290 5.00 -2.48 8.21
N VAL A 291 4.63 -1.77 7.14
CA VAL A 291 3.23 -1.40 6.88
C VAL A 291 2.39 -2.66 6.74
N ALA A 292 2.79 -3.61 5.88
CA ALA A 292 2.04 -4.86 5.70
C ALA A 292 2.01 -5.72 6.98
N LEU A 293 3.17 -5.91 7.64
CA LEU A 293 3.28 -6.68 8.89
C LEU A 293 2.35 -6.13 9.99
N ALA A 294 2.29 -4.81 10.14
CA ALA A 294 1.45 -4.17 11.16
C ALA A 294 -0.06 -4.41 10.95
N GLN A 295 -0.48 -4.73 9.74
CA GLN A 295 -1.89 -4.94 9.37
C GLN A 295 -2.26 -6.42 9.27
N ALA A 296 -1.29 -7.34 9.41
CA ALA A 296 -1.59 -8.76 9.50
C ALA A 296 -2.44 -9.05 10.76
N LEU A 297 -3.46 -9.90 10.63
CA LEU A 297 -4.40 -10.20 11.72
C LEU A 297 -4.25 -11.62 12.29
N THR A 298 -3.51 -12.48 11.60
CA THR A 298 -3.28 -13.86 12.03
C THR A 298 -2.18 -13.97 13.09
N PRO A 299 -2.13 -15.05 13.89
CA PRO A 299 -1.09 -15.23 14.91
C PRO A 299 0.32 -15.36 14.34
N TYR A 300 0.47 -15.88 13.12
CA TYR A 300 1.74 -16.04 12.44
C TYR A 300 1.76 -15.30 11.10
N VAL A 301 2.94 -14.98 10.62
CA VAL A 301 3.17 -14.31 9.34
C VAL A 301 4.25 -15.03 8.55
N PHE A 302 4.03 -15.19 7.24
CA PHE A 302 5.05 -15.63 6.30
C PHE A 302 5.65 -14.41 5.61
N LEU A 303 6.90 -14.08 5.97
CA LEU A 303 7.60 -12.93 5.44
C LEU A 303 8.23 -13.29 4.10
N SER A 304 7.60 -12.85 3.00
CA SER A 304 7.97 -13.22 1.63
C SER A 304 8.15 -11.99 0.73
N ASP A 305 8.74 -12.21 -0.44
CA ASP A 305 8.85 -11.20 -1.49
C ASP A 305 7.86 -11.56 -2.61
N ILE A 306 7.34 -10.55 -3.33
CA ILE A 306 6.29 -10.75 -4.34
C ILE A 306 6.69 -11.69 -5.49
N ASP A 307 7.99 -11.81 -5.75
CA ASP A 307 8.57 -12.61 -6.83
C ASP A 307 8.78 -14.09 -6.45
N PHE A 308 8.30 -14.50 -5.28
CA PHE A 308 8.41 -15.86 -4.76
C PHE A 308 7.06 -16.55 -4.75
N LEU A 309 6.93 -17.62 -5.51
CA LEU A 309 5.75 -18.47 -5.50
C LEU A 309 5.94 -19.63 -4.53
N PRO A 310 5.12 -19.72 -3.46
CA PRO A 310 5.19 -20.84 -2.53
C PRO A 310 4.63 -22.12 -3.15
N ALA A 311 5.02 -23.27 -2.60
CA ALA A 311 4.35 -24.53 -2.90
C ALA A 311 2.83 -24.41 -2.62
N TYR A 312 1.97 -24.97 -3.49
CA TYR A 312 0.52 -24.92 -3.30
C TYR A 312 0.05 -25.49 -1.96
N SER A 313 0.76 -26.47 -1.42
CA SER A 313 0.49 -27.09 -0.12
C SER A 313 1.01 -26.27 1.07
N LEU A 314 1.84 -25.24 0.85
CA LEU A 314 2.61 -24.59 1.89
C LEU A 314 1.73 -24.02 2.99
N TYR A 315 0.63 -23.34 2.65
CA TYR A 315 -0.27 -22.75 3.65
C TYR A 315 -0.78 -23.76 4.67
N ASN A 316 -1.32 -24.89 4.18
CA ASN A 316 -1.86 -25.94 5.05
C ASN A 316 -0.75 -26.66 5.81
N TYR A 317 0.39 -26.88 5.16
CA TYR A 317 1.56 -27.49 5.78
C TYR A 317 2.13 -26.65 6.93
N LEU A 318 2.18 -25.32 6.77
CA LEU A 318 2.63 -24.40 7.83
C LEU A 318 1.70 -24.44 9.03
N ARG A 319 0.38 -24.38 8.82
CA ARG A 319 -0.61 -24.47 9.91
C ARG A 319 -0.45 -25.76 10.72
N ALA A 320 -0.32 -26.90 10.02
CA ALA A 320 -0.07 -28.20 10.66
C ALA A 320 1.28 -28.25 11.38
N SER A 321 2.34 -27.68 10.79
CA SER A 321 3.68 -27.65 11.40
C SER A 321 3.71 -26.81 12.68
N ILE A 322 3.04 -25.66 12.69
CA ILE A 322 2.94 -24.77 13.86
C ILE A 322 2.22 -25.49 15.00
N GLU A 323 1.11 -26.18 14.70
CA GLU A 323 0.35 -26.97 15.66
C GLU A 323 1.19 -28.13 16.22
N GLN A 324 1.81 -28.94 15.36
CA GLN A 324 2.62 -30.11 15.75
C GLN A 324 3.86 -29.74 16.57
N LEU A 325 4.51 -28.62 16.24
CA LEU A 325 5.69 -28.14 16.97
C LEU A 325 5.33 -27.47 18.30
N GLY A 326 4.04 -27.28 18.59
CA GLY A 326 3.56 -26.61 19.80
C GLY A 326 4.11 -25.20 19.92
N LEU A 327 4.26 -24.49 18.79
CA LEU A 327 4.78 -23.12 18.81
C LEU A 327 3.79 -22.23 19.57
N GLY A 328 4.31 -21.45 20.50
CA GLY A 328 3.54 -20.60 21.41
C GLY A 328 4.49 -19.74 22.23
N SER A 329 3.98 -19.09 23.28
CA SER A 329 4.72 -18.08 24.05
C SER A 329 6.05 -18.57 24.66
N GLN A 330 6.21 -19.87 24.87
CA GLN A 330 7.38 -20.46 25.52
C GLN A 330 8.49 -20.89 24.54
N ARG A 331 8.19 -21.05 23.24
CA ARG A 331 9.17 -21.47 22.24
C ARG A 331 9.14 -20.52 21.05
N LYS A 332 10.09 -19.60 21.02
CA LYS A 332 10.31 -18.69 19.89
C LYS A 332 11.03 -19.44 18.78
N ALA A 333 10.33 -19.70 17.68
CA ALA A 333 10.91 -20.32 16.50
C ALA A 333 10.58 -19.53 15.24
N ALA A 334 11.57 -19.41 14.36
CA ALA A 334 11.41 -18.94 13.00
C ALA A 334 11.50 -20.15 12.07
N LEU A 335 10.39 -20.49 11.44
CA LEU A 335 10.32 -21.62 10.53
C LEU A 335 10.83 -21.20 9.15
N VAL A 336 11.98 -21.74 8.76
CA VAL A 336 12.63 -21.45 7.49
C VAL A 336 11.93 -22.23 6.38
N VAL A 337 11.55 -21.51 5.32
CA VAL A 337 11.05 -22.04 4.04
C VAL A 337 12.20 -21.96 3.03
N PRO A 338 12.80 -23.09 2.63
CA PRO A 338 13.85 -23.13 1.61
C PRO A 338 13.46 -22.48 0.29
N ALA A 339 14.40 -21.75 -0.29
CA ALA A 339 14.19 -20.98 -1.51
C ALA A 339 14.97 -21.57 -2.68
N PHE A 340 14.29 -21.64 -3.82
CA PHE A 340 14.85 -22.08 -5.09
C PHE A 340 14.62 -21.01 -6.15
N GLU A 341 15.27 -21.14 -7.31
CA GLU A 341 15.08 -20.22 -8.43
C GLU A 341 15.04 -20.94 -9.76
N THR A 342 14.31 -20.33 -10.69
CA THR A 342 14.35 -20.70 -12.10
C THR A 342 14.86 -19.52 -12.92
N LEU A 343 15.69 -19.82 -13.92
CA LEU A 343 16.14 -18.84 -14.91
C LEU A 343 15.21 -18.78 -16.13
N ARG A 344 14.14 -19.59 -16.14
CA ARG A 344 13.24 -19.74 -17.29
C ARG A 344 11.92 -19.00 -17.04
N TYR A 345 11.54 -18.12 -17.96
CA TYR A 345 10.22 -17.45 -17.92
C TYR A 345 9.05 -18.41 -18.13
N ARG A 346 9.26 -19.49 -18.89
CA ARG A 346 8.28 -20.58 -19.05
C ARG A 346 8.71 -21.73 -18.16
N PHE A 347 8.00 -21.89 -17.06
CA PHE A 347 8.32 -22.86 -16.02
C PHE A 347 7.02 -23.54 -15.55
N SER A 348 7.04 -24.87 -15.48
CA SER A 348 5.96 -25.64 -14.86
C SER A 348 6.29 -25.81 -13.39
N PHE A 349 5.45 -25.24 -12.53
CA PHE A 349 5.71 -25.24 -11.10
C PHE A 349 5.52 -26.64 -10.50
N PRO A 350 6.48 -27.17 -9.71
CA PRO A 350 6.39 -28.50 -9.12
C PRO A 350 5.34 -28.54 -8.01
N HIS A 351 4.55 -29.61 -7.97
CA HIS A 351 3.47 -29.77 -6.99
C HIS A 351 3.95 -30.46 -5.70
N SER A 352 5.15 -31.04 -5.70
CA SER A 352 5.72 -31.76 -4.57
C SER A 352 7.23 -31.57 -4.46
N LYS A 353 7.79 -31.87 -3.28
CA LYS A 353 9.23 -31.94 -3.06
C LYS A 353 9.90 -32.92 -4.03
N VAL A 354 9.28 -34.07 -4.30
CA VAL A 354 9.81 -35.08 -5.22
C VAL A 354 9.97 -34.52 -6.63
N GLU A 355 8.96 -33.82 -7.15
CA GLU A 355 9.05 -33.16 -8.46
C GLU A 355 10.10 -32.05 -8.47
N LEU A 356 10.19 -31.25 -7.41
CA LEU A 356 11.20 -30.20 -7.27
C LEU A 356 12.63 -30.79 -7.28
N LEU A 357 12.86 -31.90 -6.58
CA LEU A 357 14.15 -32.60 -6.58
C LEU A 357 14.51 -33.11 -7.97
N ALA A 358 13.55 -33.68 -8.71
CA ALA A 358 13.77 -34.10 -10.09
C ALA A 358 14.16 -32.93 -11.01
N LEU A 359 13.58 -31.75 -10.80
CA LEU A 359 13.93 -30.54 -11.55
C LEU A 359 15.32 -29.99 -11.17
N LEU A 360 15.73 -30.10 -9.89
CA LEU A 360 17.08 -29.76 -9.46
C LEU A 360 18.11 -30.70 -10.10
N ASP A 361 17.84 -32.01 -10.10
CA ASP A 361 18.74 -33.02 -10.65
C ASP A 361 18.87 -32.90 -12.16
N ALA A 362 17.81 -32.45 -12.84
CA ALA A 362 17.82 -32.12 -14.26
C ALA A 362 18.46 -30.76 -14.59
N GLY A 363 18.89 -29.96 -13.59
CA GLY A 363 19.45 -28.63 -13.79
C GLY A 363 18.44 -27.60 -14.33
N ALA A 364 17.14 -27.82 -14.09
CA ALA A 364 16.08 -26.89 -14.48
C ALA A 364 15.73 -25.88 -13.37
N LEU A 365 16.09 -26.20 -12.14
CA LEU A 365 16.03 -25.35 -10.95
C LEU A 365 17.39 -25.27 -10.29
N TYR A 366 17.57 -24.23 -9.48
CA TYR A 366 18.75 -24.04 -8.65
C TYR A 366 18.34 -23.66 -7.22
N THR A 367 19.25 -23.84 -6.27
CA THR A 367 19.09 -23.19 -4.96
C THR A 367 19.18 -21.68 -5.15
N PHE A 368 18.38 -20.91 -4.40
CA PHE A 368 18.26 -19.48 -4.66
C PHE A 368 19.61 -18.75 -4.46
N ARG A 369 19.98 -17.92 -5.45
CA ARG A 369 21.24 -17.15 -5.50
C ARG A 369 22.51 -18.00 -5.40
N TYR A 370 22.49 -19.23 -5.90
CA TYR A 370 23.65 -20.12 -5.78
C TYR A 370 24.92 -19.60 -6.50
N HIS A 371 24.78 -18.71 -7.48
CA HIS A 371 25.91 -18.09 -8.18
C HIS A 371 26.29 -16.72 -7.63
N GLU A 372 25.30 -15.90 -7.25
CA GLU A 372 25.54 -14.50 -6.88
C GLU A 372 25.71 -14.27 -5.38
N TRP A 373 25.00 -15.02 -4.53
CA TRP A 373 25.01 -14.82 -3.08
C TRP A 373 24.83 -16.13 -2.27
N PRO A 374 25.79 -17.08 -2.35
CA PRO A 374 25.67 -18.37 -1.68
C PRO A 374 25.56 -18.24 -0.15
N ARG A 375 26.28 -17.27 0.45
CA ARG A 375 26.31 -17.06 1.91
C ARG A 375 24.94 -16.76 2.49
N GLY A 376 24.08 -16.08 1.74
CA GLY A 376 22.73 -15.74 2.16
C GLY A 376 21.81 -16.94 2.40
N HIS A 377 22.10 -18.09 1.79
CA HIS A 377 21.21 -19.25 1.85
C HIS A 377 21.88 -20.56 2.24
N ALA A 378 23.22 -20.65 2.19
CA ALA A 378 23.98 -21.85 2.53
C ALA A 378 23.65 -22.45 3.91
N PRO A 379 23.40 -21.67 4.99
CA PRO A 379 23.02 -22.22 6.30
C PRO A 379 21.72 -23.03 6.31
N THR A 380 20.89 -22.94 5.27
CA THR A 380 19.72 -23.80 5.08
C THR A 380 20.10 -25.28 4.94
N ASP A 381 21.35 -25.57 4.52
CA ASP A 381 21.85 -26.92 4.26
C ASP A 381 20.92 -27.68 3.30
N TYR A 382 20.92 -27.25 2.03
CA TYR A 382 20.07 -27.85 1.01
C TYR A 382 20.37 -29.34 0.80
N ALA A 383 21.61 -29.81 1.03
CA ALA A 383 21.94 -31.23 0.94
C ALA A 383 21.17 -32.03 2.00
N ARG A 384 21.19 -31.56 3.25
CA ARG A 384 20.36 -32.14 4.32
C ARG A 384 18.86 -32.01 4.05
N TRP A 385 18.41 -30.88 3.49
CA TRP A 385 17.00 -30.66 3.20
C TRP A 385 16.41 -31.72 2.26
N ARG A 386 17.18 -32.14 1.24
CA ARG A 386 16.74 -33.16 0.25
C ARG A 386 16.27 -34.45 0.92
N GLU A 387 16.93 -34.85 1.99
CA GLU A 387 16.70 -36.12 2.69
C GLU A 387 15.89 -35.95 4.00
N ALA A 388 15.74 -34.72 4.48
CA ALA A 388 15.08 -34.44 5.75
C ALA A 388 13.59 -34.84 5.73
N GLN A 389 13.18 -35.56 6.79
CA GLN A 389 11.79 -35.94 7.07
C GLN A 389 11.20 -35.22 8.29
N ALA A 390 12.04 -34.51 9.04
CA ALA A 390 11.65 -33.74 10.22
C ALA A 390 12.33 -32.36 10.20
N PRO A 391 11.74 -31.34 10.84
CA PRO A 391 12.37 -30.04 10.97
C PRO A 391 13.73 -30.12 11.64
N TYR A 392 14.69 -29.32 11.18
CA TYR A 392 16.03 -29.30 11.73
C TYR A 392 16.54 -27.89 11.98
N ARG A 393 17.36 -27.75 13.03
CA ARG A 393 17.94 -26.48 13.42
C ARG A 393 19.03 -26.04 12.44
N VAL A 394 18.99 -24.78 12.05
CA VAL A 394 20.03 -24.11 11.27
C VAL A 394 21.29 -23.95 12.13
N GLN A 395 22.45 -24.25 11.54
CA GLN A 395 23.73 -23.78 12.06
C GLN A 395 23.93 -22.35 11.55
N TRP A 396 23.63 -21.36 12.39
CA TRP A 396 23.62 -19.95 11.99
C TRP A 396 24.98 -19.51 11.42
N ALA A 397 24.98 -18.73 10.33
CA ALA A 397 26.18 -18.08 9.79
C ALA A 397 25.90 -16.64 9.35
N ALA A 398 26.96 -15.83 9.28
CA ALA A 398 26.86 -14.42 8.91
C ALA A 398 26.20 -14.22 7.55
N ASP A 399 25.44 -13.14 7.44
CA ASP A 399 24.68 -12.76 6.25
C ASP A 399 23.53 -13.71 5.85
N TYR A 400 23.13 -14.66 6.71
CA TYR A 400 22.01 -15.55 6.43
C TYR A 400 20.69 -14.78 6.23
N GLU A 401 20.00 -15.06 5.13
CA GLU A 401 18.82 -14.32 4.64
C GLU A 401 17.67 -15.26 4.21
N PRO A 402 17.18 -16.18 5.06
CA PRO A 402 16.09 -17.09 4.72
C PRO A 402 14.74 -16.37 4.57
N TYR A 403 13.78 -17.08 3.97
CA TYR A 403 12.36 -16.77 4.09
C TYR A 403 11.79 -17.50 5.29
N VAL A 404 11.08 -16.79 6.16
CA VAL A 404 10.68 -17.32 7.47
C VAL A 404 9.21 -17.11 7.76
N VAL A 405 8.64 -18.06 8.48
CA VAL A 405 7.36 -17.93 9.16
C VAL A 405 7.63 -17.71 10.64
N VAL A 406 7.09 -16.63 11.19
CA VAL A 406 7.32 -16.20 12.58
C VAL A 406 6.00 -15.79 13.23
N PRO A 407 5.92 -15.75 14.58
CA PRO A 407 4.84 -15.07 15.28
C PRO A 407 4.70 -13.63 14.79
N ARG A 408 3.46 -13.12 14.72
CA ARG A 408 3.17 -11.76 14.21
C ARG A 408 3.82 -10.66 15.05
N ASP A 409 4.01 -10.89 16.35
CA ASP A 409 4.69 -9.99 17.29
C ASP A 409 6.23 -10.06 17.20
N CYS A 410 6.76 -10.60 16.10
CA CYS A 410 8.18 -10.55 15.79
C CYS A 410 8.70 -9.10 15.72
N PRO A 411 10.02 -8.89 15.86
CA PRO A 411 10.64 -7.59 15.59
C PRO A 411 10.25 -7.04 14.22
N ARG A 412 10.14 -5.71 14.15
CA ARG A 412 9.96 -4.98 12.89
C ARG A 412 11.26 -4.96 12.10
N TYR A 413 11.15 -4.75 10.80
CA TYR A 413 12.31 -4.49 9.95
C TYR A 413 12.92 -3.12 10.29
N ASP A 414 14.25 -3.02 10.36
CA ASP A 414 14.91 -1.74 10.65
C ASP A 414 14.80 -0.79 9.43
N PRO A 415 14.17 0.39 9.58
CA PRO A 415 13.91 1.31 8.47
C PRO A 415 15.16 2.01 7.95
N ARG A 416 16.32 1.92 8.61
CA ARG A 416 17.58 2.47 8.10
C ARG A 416 18.05 1.79 6.81
N PHE A 417 17.67 0.53 6.62
CA PHE A 417 18.00 -0.24 5.42
C PHE A 417 16.93 -0.02 4.35
N VAL A 418 17.19 0.98 3.51
CA VAL A 418 16.42 1.30 2.31
C VAL A 418 17.13 0.80 1.05
N GLY A 419 16.41 0.71 -0.06
CA GLY A 419 16.93 0.22 -1.34
C GLY A 419 17.38 -1.24 -1.30
N PHE A 420 18.47 -1.53 -1.99
CA PHE A 420 19.07 -2.86 -2.09
C PHE A 420 20.14 -3.11 -1.02
N GLY A 421 20.13 -4.31 -0.44
CA GLY A 421 21.18 -4.81 0.45
C GLY A 421 20.80 -4.77 1.93
N TRP A 422 21.18 -5.82 2.65
CA TRP A 422 21.12 -5.96 4.12
C TRP A 422 19.75 -5.73 4.80
N ASN A 423 18.69 -5.57 4.01
CA ASN A 423 17.34 -5.31 4.49
C ASN A 423 16.73 -6.50 5.27
N LYS A 424 16.66 -7.71 4.69
CA LYS A 424 16.20 -8.90 5.43
C LYS A 424 17.27 -9.46 6.37
N VAL A 425 18.55 -9.36 6.01
CA VAL A 425 19.66 -9.82 6.86
C VAL A 425 19.57 -9.19 8.26
N ALA A 426 19.36 -7.87 8.35
CA ALA A 426 19.21 -7.18 9.62
C ALA A 426 18.04 -7.74 10.46
N HIS A 427 16.92 -8.08 9.82
CA HIS A 427 15.75 -8.67 10.50
C HIS A 427 16.04 -10.08 11.04
N ILE A 428 16.72 -10.92 10.26
CA ILE A 428 17.11 -12.28 10.67
C ILE A 428 18.14 -12.23 11.81
N VAL A 429 19.05 -11.26 11.75
CA VAL A 429 20.01 -10.98 12.82
C VAL A 429 19.30 -10.59 14.12
N GLU A 430 18.31 -9.70 14.06
CA GLU A 430 17.49 -9.32 15.23
C GLU A 430 16.73 -10.52 15.80
N LEU A 431 16.18 -11.39 14.94
CA LEU A 431 15.53 -12.64 15.40
C LEU A 431 16.52 -13.55 16.16
N ASP A 432 17.75 -13.73 15.67
CA ASP A 432 18.76 -14.52 16.40
C ASP A 432 19.16 -13.87 17.73
N ALA A 433 19.29 -12.53 17.77
CA ALA A 433 19.59 -11.78 18.98
C ALA A 433 18.48 -11.90 20.04
N GLN A 434 17.23 -12.09 19.61
CA GLN A 434 16.08 -12.39 20.47
C GLN A 434 15.86 -13.89 20.74
N GLU A 435 16.89 -14.72 20.47
CA GLU A 435 16.94 -16.16 20.74
C GLU A 435 15.90 -17.00 20.01
N TYR A 436 15.45 -16.57 18.83
CA TYR A 436 14.61 -17.41 17.97
C TYR A 436 15.38 -18.65 17.50
N GLU A 437 14.76 -19.82 17.59
CA GLU A 437 15.25 -21.03 16.94
C GLU A 437 14.92 -20.98 15.44
N LEU A 438 15.94 -20.99 14.57
CA LEU A 438 15.73 -21.15 13.14
C LEU A 438 15.60 -22.63 12.78
N LEU A 439 14.42 -23.05 12.33
CA LEU A 439 14.09 -24.44 12.00
C LEU A 439 13.73 -24.57 10.52
N VAL A 440 14.52 -25.31 9.75
CA VAL A 440 14.20 -25.60 8.35
C VAL A 440 13.12 -26.65 8.27
N LEU A 441 12.07 -26.37 7.50
CA LEU A 441 10.95 -27.28 7.30
C LEU A 441 11.19 -28.23 6.11
N PRO A 442 11.02 -29.55 6.28
CA PRO A 442 11.40 -30.55 5.28
C PRO A 442 10.54 -30.55 4.02
N GLU A 443 9.25 -30.22 4.10
CA GLU A 443 8.31 -30.23 2.94
C GLU A 443 7.92 -28.83 2.46
N ALA A 444 8.46 -27.78 3.07
CA ALA A 444 8.23 -26.40 2.64
C ALA A 444 9.21 -26.02 1.53
N PHE A 445 8.74 -25.29 0.54
CA PHE A 445 9.61 -24.61 -0.43
C PHE A 445 8.90 -23.43 -1.07
N THR A 446 9.71 -22.51 -1.59
CA THR A 446 9.28 -21.39 -2.43
C THR A 446 10.23 -21.23 -3.62
N ILE A 447 9.73 -20.75 -4.75
CA ILE A 447 10.52 -20.60 -5.98
C ILE A 447 10.46 -19.15 -6.45
N HIS A 448 11.63 -18.54 -6.58
CA HIS A 448 11.84 -17.24 -7.19
C HIS A 448 11.63 -17.31 -8.70
N LEU A 449 10.84 -16.39 -9.23
CA LEU A 449 10.64 -16.22 -10.67
C LEU A 449 11.58 -15.16 -11.25
N PRO A 450 12.04 -15.35 -12.50
CA PRO A 450 12.92 -14.39 -13.16
C PRO A 450 12.18 -13.08 -13.40
N HIS A 451 12.84 -11.97 -13.09
CA HIS A 451 12.31 -10.62 -13.23
C HIS A 451 13.41 -9.62 -13.60
N ALA A 452 13.02 -8.45 -14.09
CA ALA A 452 13.96 -7.38 -14.40
C ALA A 452 14.70 -6.89 -13.14
N PRO A 453 15.99 -6.54 -13.20
CA PRO A 453 16.71 -5.92 -12.08
C PRO A 453 16.07 -4.58 -11.68
N SER A 454 16.10 -4.26 -10.38
CA SER A 454 15.63 -2.97 -9.87
C SER A 454 16.63 -1.84 -10.14
N LEU A 455 16.18 -0.59 -9.97
CA LEU A 455 17.08 0.57 -10.04
C LEU A 455 18.11 0.52 -8.90
N ASP A 456 17.70 0.12 -7.69
CA ASP A 456 18.58 0.12 -6.51
C ASP A 456 19.68 -0.95 -6.57
N ILE A 457 19.41 -2.14 -7.15
CA ILE A 457 20.51 -3.10 -7.39
C ILE A 457 21.52 -2.54 -8.39
N SER A 458 21.06 -1.75 -9.36
CA SER A 458 21.95 -1.09 -10.32
C SER A 458 22.79 -0.01 -9.63
N ARG A 459 22.19 0.80 -8.75
CA ARG A 459 22.90 1.78 -7.91
C ARG A 459 23.93 1.11 -6.99
N PHE A 460 23.56 0.03 -6.32
CA PHE A 460 24.49 -0.74 -5.46
C PHE A 460 25.71 -1.26 -6.23
N ARG A 461 25.51 -1.72 -7.47
CA ARG A 461 26.61 -2.24 -8.31
C ARG A 461 27.52 -1.11 -8.81
N SER A 462 26.96 0.03 -9.19
CA SER A 462 27.71 1.13 -9.82
C SER A 462 28.30 2.15 -8.85
N SER A 463 27.72 2.35 -7.66
CA SER A 463 28.10 3.40 -6.72
C SER A 463 28.92 2.85 -5.54
N PRO A 464 30.21 3.22 -5.41
CA PRO A 464 31.00 2.93 -4.21
C PRO A 464 30.39 3.57 -2.96
N THR A 465 29.97 4.84 -3.06
CA THR A 465 29.34 5.58 -1.96
C THR A 465 28.14 4.86 -1.38
N TYR A 466 27.29 4.25 -2.23
CA TYR A 466 26.17 3.44 -1.78
C TYR A 466 26.63 2.27 -0.90
N ARG A 467 27.69 1.57 -1.31
CA ARG A 467 28.24 0.42 -0.58
C ARG A 467 28.89 0.83 0.73
N ASP A 468 29.63 1.94 0.72
CA ASP A 468 30.26 2.49 1.93
C ASP A 468 29.19 2.91 2.95
N CYS A 469 28.11 3.54 2.50
CA CYS A 469 26.97 3.87 3.35
C CYS A 469 26.24 2.66 3.89
N LEU A 470 26.00 1.65 3.05
CA LEU A 470 25.42 0.40 3.54
C LEU A 470 26.30 -0.22 4.62
N GLN A 471 27.63 -0.17 4.47
CA GLN A 471 28.55 -0.69 5.47
C GLN A 471 28.52 0.13 6.77
N ALA A 472 28.50 1.47 6.71
CA ALA A 472 28.36 2.32 7.89
C ALA A 472 27.05 2.03 8.66
N LEU A 473 25.93 1.89 7.93
CA LEU A 473 24.62 1.56 8.50
C LEU A 473 24.60 0.18 9.17
N LYS A 474 25.33 -0.79 8.63
CA LYS A 474 25.51 -2.11 9.25
C LYS A 474 26.24 -2.02 10.57
N ASP A 475 27.32 -1.25 10.62
CA ASP A 475 28.14 -1.10 11.81
C ASP A 475 27.35 -0.42 12.93
N GLU A 476 26.57 0.61 12.61
CA GLU A 476 25.64 1.24 13.54
C GLU A 476 24.55 0.29 14.03
N PHE A 477 23.94 -0.48 13.12
CA PHE A 477 22.94 -1.47 13.49
C PHE A 477 23.49 -2.48 14.48
N HIS A 478 24.71 -2.98 14.27
CA HIS A 478 25.35 -3.88 15.22
C HIS A 478 25.65 -3.22 16.58
N GLN A 479 26.07 -1.96 16.60
CA GLN A 479 26.30 -1.23 17.84
C GLN A 479 24.98 -1.05 18.61
N ASP A 480 23.90 -0.67 17.93
CA ASP A 480 22.58 -0.51 18.55
C ASP A 480 22.06 -1.85 19.06
N LEU A 481 22.20 -2.93 18.29
CA LEU A 481 21.78 -4.26 18.68
C LEU A 481 22.53 -4.76 19.93
N SER A 482 23.84 -4.47 19.99
CA SER A 482 24.69 -4.78 21.15
C SER A 482 24.25 -4.02 22.40
N ARG A 483 23.84 -2.75 22.25
CA ARG A 483 23.34 -1.94 23.36
C ARG A 483 21.99 -2.45 23.89
N HIS A 484 21.12 -2.94 23.01
CA HIS A 484 19.78 -3.40 23.40
C HIS A 484 19.75 -4.81 23.99
N HIS A 485 20.48 -5.76 23.39
CA HIS A 485 20.43 -7.19 23.80
C HIS A 485 21.70 -7.68 24.49
N GLY A 486 22.72 -6.83 24.59
CA GLY A 486 24.03 -7.17 25.15
C GLY A 486 24.99 -7.81 24.13
N ALA A 487 26.29 -7.62 24.34
CA ALA A 487 27.33 -8.10 23.41
C ALA A 487 27.34 -9.63 23.22
N ALA A 488 26.88 -10.40 24.21
CA ALA A 488 26.79 -11.86 24.14
C ALA A 488 25.69 -12.36 23.19
N ALA A 489 24.66 -11.54 22.92
CA ALA A 489 23.62 -11.86 21.95
C ALA A 489 24.16 -11.84 20.50
N LEU A 490 25.27 -11.12 20.27
CA LEU A 490 25.92 -10.98 18.97
C LEU A 490 27.03 -12.02 18.79
N LYS A 491 26.63 -13.28 18.67
CA LYS A 491 27.50 -14.48 18.60
C LYS A 491 28.62 -14.43 17.53
N TYR A 492 28.59 -13.46 16.63
CA TYR A 492 29.37 -13.38 15.40
C TYR A 492 30.16 -12.06 15.21
N LEU A 493 30.08 -11.08 16.12
CA LEU A 493 30.94 -9.89 16.07
C LEU A 493 32.45 -10.22 15.99
N PRO A 494 32.97 -11.26 16.69
CA PRO A 494 34.36 -11.67 16.55
C PRO A 494 34.72 -12.19 15.15
N ALA A 495 33.75 -12.73 14.39
CA ALA A 495 33.96 -13.26 13.05
C ALA A 495 33.92 -12.17 11.95
N LEU A 496 33.19 -11.08 12.18
CA LEU A 496 33.09 -9.94 11.26
C LEU A 496 34.33 -9.02 11.30
N GLN A 497 35.15 -9.08 12.35
CA GLN A 497 36.38 -8.29 12.49
C GLN A 497 37.59 -8.88 11.72
N GLN A 498 37.45 -10.01 11.03
CA GLN A 498 38.52 -10.51 10.16
C GLN A 498 38.53 -9.74 8.83
N PRO A 499 39.63 -9.07 8.45
CA PRO A 499 39.70 -8.31 7.21
C PRO A 499 39.48 -9.25 6.02
N GLN A 500 38.51 -8.90 5.16
CA GLN A 500 38.30 -9.57 3.89
C GLN A 500 39.58 -9.47 3.06
N SER A 501 40.20 -10.61 2.79
CA SER A 501 41.29 -10.68 1.82
C SER A 501 40.77 -10.22 0.45
N PRO A 502 41.50 -9.36 -0.29
CA PRO A 502 41.04 -8.89 -1.58
C PRO A 502 40.89 -10.09 -2.53
N ALA A 503 39.71 -10.23 -3.13
CA ALA A 503 39.48 -11.15 -4.21
C ALA A 503 40.48 -10.85 -5.34
N ARG A 504 41.37 -11.80 -5.62
CA ARG A 504 42.29 -11.74 -6.76
C ARG A 504 41.52 -12.11 -8.02
N GLY A 505 41.56 -11.21 -9.02
CA GLY A 505 41.43 -11.53 -10.45
C GLY A 505 40.02 -11.59 -10.98
#